data_AF-A0A0N7IFB4-F1
#
_entry.id   AF-A0A0N7IFB4-F1
#
_cell.length_a   1.000
_cell.length_b   1.000
_cell.length_c   1.000
_cell.angle_alpha   90.00
_cell.angle_beta   90.00
_cell.angle_gamma   90.00
#
_symmetry.space_group_name_H-M   'P 1'
#
loop_
_entity.id
_entity.type
_entity.pdbx_description
1 polymer ?
#
loop_
_entity_poly.entity_id
_entity_poly.type
_entity_poly.pdbx_seq_one_letter_code
_entity_poly.pdbx_strand_id
1 'polypeptide(L)'
;MNREEFKDHILKLDRIIMTLPLNILPIGLFDGKMGLCIYYFQKAQLQDDPKYRTYAEKLLNDIYALVSEITTIDFNIGISGIAWGIHYIAEKQFVTGNIDNALREVDDLLFRTIHSEWLRDEKKKRRDFLWLLFYYSDRLRTIKNKTEKRLAQQTVIQIINHIEDNFSDTAWEEPLHLDLESYELPLYLQLLSKFYFLDFYNYKIIKIWEGLANTTLSSMPVRHGNRLVLLSAIQETLKCVSMPQWKEHAELLKTNIDHKRIIEQEFLNKNITLRRGLSGYCLLLSLQQEELPSPLLKSRILEKIEQSEIWDGRFNPRLNAFTGSTGLVNGYAGVSLIYESLLKSTER
;
A
#
# COMPACT_ATOMS: atom_id res chain seq x y z
N MET A 1 28.11 -5.27 -4.83
CA MET A 1 28.35 -5.88 -3.50
C MET A 1 27.92 -7.34 -3.58
N ASN A 2 28.64 -8.25 -2.93
CA ASN A 2 28.14 -9.61 -2.77
C ASN A 2 27.01 -9.63 -1.71
N ARG A 3 26.29 -10.75 -1.60
CA ARG A 3 25.10 -10.86 -0.74
C ARG A 3 25.38 -10.58 0.74
N GLU A 4 26.51 -11.06 1.27
CA GLU A 4 26.88 -10.85 2.67
C GLU A 4 27.25 -9.38 2.93
N GLU A 5 28.00 -8.76 2.03
CA GLU A 5 28.28 -7.31 2.08
C GLU A 5 26.99 -6.48 2.05
N PHE A 6 25.98 -6.93 1.30
CA PHE A 6 24.70 -6.25 1.19
C PHE A 6 23.84 -6.38 2.45
N LYS A 7 23.81 -7.57 3.08
CA LYS A 7 23.20 -7.73 4.40
C LYS A 7 23.84 -6.80 5.44
N ASP A 8 25.17 -6.72 5.46
CA ASP A 8 25.90 -5.80 6.33
C ASP A 8 25.59 -4.33 6.04
N HIS A 9 25.38 -3.98 4.77
CA HIS A 9 24.99 -2.63 4.37
C HIS A 9 23.59 -2.27 4.88
N ILE A 10 22.61 -3.17 4.74
CA ILE A 10 21.27 -3.00 5.32
C ILE A 10 21.38 -2.76 6.83
N LEU A 11 22.12 -3.60 7.57
CA LEU A 11 22.29 -3.43 9.01
C LEU A 11 22.96 -2.10 9.39
N LYS A 12 23.91 -1.61 8.57
CA LYS A 12 24.53 -0.28 8.75
C LYS A 12 23.51 0.84 8.54
N LEU A 13 22.68 0.75 7.50
CA LEU A 13 21.63 1.74 7.25
C LEU A 13 20.62 1.82 8.39
N ASP A 14 20.18 0.68 8.93
CA ASP A 14 19.31 0.68 10.11
C ASP A 14 19.95 1.39 11.29
N ARG A 15 21.22 1.11 11.59
CA ARG A 15 21.94 1.79 12.69
C ARG A 15 21.97 3.29 12.49
N ILE A 16 22.19 3.76 11.26
CA ILE A 16 22.20 5.18 10.94
C ILE A 16 20.81 5.78 11.13
N ILE A 17 19.76 5.13 10.60
CA ILE A 17 18.38 5.63 10.73
C ILE A 17 17.96 5.69 12.20
N MET A 18 18.32 4.67 13.00
CA MET A 18 18.01 4.60 14.43
C MET A 18 18.71 5.68 15.28
N THR A 19 19.77 6.31 14.77
CA THR A 19 20.47 7.42 15.43
C THR A 19 20.07 8.80 14.90
N LEU A 20 19.28 8.88 13.82
CA LEU A 20 18.79 10.17 13.32
C LEU A 20 17.86 10.84 14.36
N PRO A 21 17.92 12.18 14.48
CA PRO A 21 16.92 12.92 15.23
C PRO A 21 15.51 12.66 14.67
N LEU A 22 14.53 12.39 15.52
CA LEU A 22 13.18 12.08 15.03
C LEU A 22 12.53 13.29 14.37
N ASN A 23 12.82 14.51 14.82
CA ASN A 23 12.24 15.74 14.26
C ASN A 23 12.62 16.04 12.80
N ILE A 24 13.66 15.40 12.25
CA ILE A 24 14.04 15.56 10.83
C ILE A 24 13.34 14.56 9.92
N LEU A 25 12.64 13.56 10.47
CA LEU A 25 11.89 12.57 9.71
C LEU A 25 10.45 13.07 9.48
N PRO A 26 9.90 12.97 8.25
CA PRO A 26 8.50 13.26 8.00
C PRO A 26 7.59 12.36 8.86
N ILE A 27 6.40 12.81 9.25
CA ILE A 27 5.53 12.01 10.13
C ILE A 27 4.71 10.93 9.40
N GLY A 28 4.46 11.12 8.10
CA GLY A 28 3.51 10.34 7.29
C GLY A 28 3.81 8.83 7.15
N LEU A 29 2.90 8.15 6.44
CA LEU A 29 2.94 6.71 6.22
C LEU A 29 3.96 6.29 5.17
N PHE A 30 3.98 6.92 3.99
CA PHE A 30 4.75 6.37 2.87
C PHE A 30 6.23 6.56 3.09
N ASP A 31 6.65 7.79 3.36
CA ASP A 31 8.07 8.15 3.47
C ASP A 31 8.45 8.70 4.84
N GLY A 32 7.58 8.51 5.85
CA GLY A 32 7.74 9.05 7.19
C GLY A 32 7.84 8.03 8.31
N LYS A 33 7.76 8.55 9.55
CA LYS A 33 7.87 7.82 10.82
C LYS A 33 6.88 6.68 10.92
N MET A 34 5.64 6.85 10.46
CA MET A 34 4.66 5.77 10.53
C MET A 34 5.07 4.58 9.64
N GLY A 35 5.58 4.85 8.43
CA GLY A 35 6.15 3.81 7.57
C GLY A 35 7.34 3.09 8.22
N LEU A 36 8.26 3.85 8.82
CA LEU A 36 9.39 3.29 9.57
C LEU A 36 8.94 2.48 10.80
N CYS A 37 7.90 2.93 11.50
CA CYS A 37 7.35 2.24 12.66
C CYS A 37 6.80 0.86 12.25
N ILE A 38 6.04 0.77 11.15
CA ILE A 38 5.59 -0.51 10.58
C ILE A 38 6.78 -1.40 10.23
N TYR A 39 7.78 -0.84 9.54
CA TYR A 39 8.98 -1.57 9.14
C TYR A 39 9.72 -2.16 10.34
N TYR A 40 9.98 -1.38 11.39
CA TYR A 40 10.75 -1.85 12.54
C TYR A 40 9.97 -2.83 13.42
N PHE A 41 8.65 -2.73 13.52
CA PHE A 41 7.86 -3.78 14.15
C PHE A 41 7.92 -5.10 13.37
N GLN A 42 7.78 -5.06 12.05
CA GLN A 42 7.92 -6.27 11.22
C GLN A 42 9.33 -6.84 11.30
N LYS A 43 10.36 -5.99 11.27
CA LYS A 43 11.75 -6.41 11.38
C LYS A 43 12.06 -7.04 12.74
N ALA A 44 11.50 -6.50 13.82
CA ALA A 44 11.60 -7.12 15.15
C ALA A 44 11.03 -8.54 15.16
N GLN A 45 9.87 -8.74 14.53
CA GLN A 45 9.26 -10.08 14.40
C GLN A 45 10.09 -11.00 13.48
N LEU A 46 10.67 -10.46 12.40
CA LEU A 46 11.49 -11.24 11.49
C LEU A 46 12.83 -11.64 12.12
N GLN A 47 13.52 -10.76 12.83
CA GLN A 47 14.87 -11.02 13.33
C GLN A 47 14.91 -11.48 14.79
N ASP A 48 13.76 -11.48 15.48
CA ASP A 48 13.64 -11.75 16.92
C ASP A 48 14.60 -10.87 17.76
N ASP A 49 14.74 -9.61 17.35
CA ASP A 49 15.66 -8.66 17.98
C ASP A 49 14.88 -7.50 18.65
N PRO A 50 14.94 -7.38 19.99
CA PRO A 50 14.15 -6.41 20.74
C PRO A 50 14.55 -4.96 20.48
N LYS A 51 15.75 -4.69 19.92
CA LYS A 51 16.19 -3.33 19.64
C LYS A 51 15.29 -2.64 18.59
N TYR A 52 14.82 -3.40 17.59
CA TYR A 52 13.94 -2.86 16.56
C TYR A 52 12.55 -2.58 17.12
N ARG A 53 12.05 -3.44 18.01
CA ARG A 53 10.80 -3.20 18.72
C ARG A 53 10.87 -1.93 19.56
N THR A 54 11.94 -1.77 20.34
CA THR A 54 12.17 -0.58 21.17
C THR A 54 12.17 0.70 20.32
N TYR A 55 12.81 0.66 19.15
CA TYR A 55 12.83 1.81 18.24
C TYR A 55 11.47 2.06 17.56
N ALA A 56 10.72 1.02 17.19
CA ALA A 56 9.37 1.15 16.66
C ALA A 56 8.41 1.79 17.67
N GLU A 57 8.51 1.41 18.95
CA GLU A 57 7.75 2.00 20.06
C GLU A 57 8.16 3.47 20.30
N LYS A 58 9.45 3.79 20.19
CA LYS A 58 9.94 5.18 20.22
C LYS A 58 9.33 6.03 19.10
N LEU A 59 9.31 5.52 17.86
CA LEU A 59 8.66 6.19 16.73
C LEU A 59 7.16 6.39 16.97
N LEU A 60 6.48 5.36 17.49
CA LEU A 60 5.05 5.43 17.78
C LEU A 60 4.71 6.51 18.82
N ASN A 61 5.49 6.59 19.90
CA ASN A 61 5.31 7.61 20.93
C ASN A 61 5.50 9.03 20.38
N ASP A 62 6.49 9.22 19.50
CA ASP A 62 6.75 10.49 18.85
C ASP A 62 5.62 10.89 17.87
N ILE A 63 5.08 9.92 17.10
CA ILE A 63 3.89 10.14 16.27
C ILE A 63 2.69 10.54 17.13
N TYR A 64 2.46 9.85 18.25
CA TYR A 64 1.34 10.15 19.14
C TYR A 64 1.45 11.56 19.75
N ALA A 65 2.65 12.00 20.11
CA ALA A 65 2.89 13.34 20.63
C ALA A 65 2.58 14.47 19.61
N LEU A 66 2.71 14.17 18.32
CA LEU A 66 2.54 15.14 17.23
C LEU A 66 1.17 15.04 16.53
N VAL A 67 0.34 14.05 16.87
CA VAL A 67 -0.89 13.74 16.12
C VAL A 67 -1.87 14.91 16.09
N SER A 68 -1.95 15.68 17.17
CA SER A 68 -2.82 16.86 17.30
C SER A 68 -2.39 18.03 16.42
N GLU A 69 -1.14 18.04 15.94
CA GLU A 69 -0.59 19.08 15.07
C GLU A 69 -0.82 18.79 13.58
N ILE A 70 -1.29 17.58 13.24
CA ILE A 70 -1.47 17.15 11.86
C ILE A 70 -2.80 17.68 11.32
N THR A 71 -2.73 18.70 10.47
CA THR A 71 -3.91 19.31 9.85
C THR A 71 -4.28 18.70 8.50
N THR A 72 -3.37 17.94 7.89
CA THR A 72 -3.54 17.43 6.53
C THR A 72 -4.22 16.06 6.54
N ILE A 73 -5.35 15.95 5.86
CA ILE A 73 -5.98 14.66 5.53
C ILE A 73 -5.43 14.20 4.17
N ASP A 74 -4.46 13.30 4.23
CA ASP A 74 -3.80 12.68 3.08
C ASP A 74 -3.25 11.31 3.50
N PHE A 75 -3.32 10.32 2.61
CA PHE A 75 -2.93 8.95 2.96
C PHE A 75 -1.42 8.71 2.94
N ASN A 76 -0.68 9.50 2.17
CA ASN A 76 0.78 9.42 2.11
C ASN A 76 1.38 10.16 3.31
N ILE A 77 1.05 11.45 3.47
CA ILE A 77 1.73 12.36 4.42
C ILE A 77 0.90 12.74 5.64
N GLY A 78 -0.40 12.45 5.64
CA GLY A 78 -1.37 13.01 6.60
C GLY A 78 -2.00 12.01 7.57
N ILE A 79 -3.04 12.48 8.24
CA ILE A 79 -3.65 11.79 9.39
C ILE A 79 -4.34 10.47 9.00
N SER A 80 -4.91 10.35 7.79
CA SER A 80 -5.60 9.12 7.36
C SER A 80 -4.61 7.96 7.14
N GLY A 81 -3.43 8.25 6.58
CA GLY A 81 -2.36 7.27 6.44
C GLY A 81 -1.78 6.84 7.79
N ILE A 82 -1.60 7.80 8.70
CA ILE A 82 -1.11 7.51 10.06
C ILE A 82 -2.10 6.65 10.83
N ALA A 83 -3.38 6.99 10.78
CA ALA A 83 -4.44 6.21 11.40
C ALA A 83 -4.54 4.80 10.81
N TRP A 84 -4.37 4.65 9.49
CA TRP A 84 -4.26 3.32 8.87
C TRP A 84 -3.03 2.55 9.38
N GLY A 85 -1.88 3.22 9.55
CA GLY A 85 -0.68 2.60 10.11
C GLY A 85 -0.89 2.12 11.55
N ILE A 86 -1.56 2.91 12.39
CA ILE A 86 -1.95 2.53 13.76
C ILE A 86 -2.89 1.33 13.74
N HIS A 87 -3.89 1.34 12.85
CA HIS A 87 -4.78 0.21 12.63
C HIS A 87 -4.02 -1.06 12.25
N TYR A 88 -3.08 -0.95 11.32
CA TYR A 88 -2.25 -2.06 10.85
C TYR A 88 -1.43 -2.69 11.99
N ILE A 89 -0.72 -1.88 12.79
CA ILE A 89 0.12 -2.42 13.88
C ILE A 89 -0.72 -3.02 15.00
N ALA A 90 -1.93 -2.52 15.23
CA ALA A 90 -2.87 -3.08 16.19
C ALA A 90 -3.45 -4.43 15.71
N GLU A 91 -3.86 -4.53 14.44
CA GLU A 91 -4.30 -5.81 13.85
C GLU A 91 -3.21 -6.87 13.85
N LYS A 92 -1.94 -6.47 13.66
CA LYS A 92 -0.78 -7.36 13.77
C LYS A 92 -0.38 -7.68 15.22
N GLN A 93 -1.09 -7.15 16.21
CA GLN A 93 -0.81 -7.34 17.64
C GLN A 93 0.61 -6.92 18.05
N PHE A 94 1.22 -5.99 17.31
CA PHE A 94 2.50 -5.41 17.70
C PHE A 94 2.38 -4.54 18.94
N VAL A 95 1.21 -3.91 19.11
CA VAL A 95 0.84 -3.09 20.25
C VAL A 95 -0.45 -3.60 20.89
N THR A 96 -0.62 -3.30 22.17
CA THR A 96 -1.86 -3.58 22.90
C THR A 96 -2.66 -2.28 23.06
N GLY A 97 -3.98 -2.39 23.11
CA GLY A 97 -4.85 -1.24 23.27
C GLY A 97 -6.21 -1.42 22.62
N ASN A 98 -7.12 -0.50 22.91
CA ASN A 98 -8.42 -0.46 22.24
C ASN A 98 -8.33 0.43 20.99
N ILE A 99 -8.33 -0.21 19.82
CA ILE A 99 -8.23 0.49 18.54
C ILE A 99 -9.38 1.49 18.31
N ASP A 100 -10.58 1.21 18.81
CA ASP A 100 -11.71 2.14 18.69
C ASP A 100 -11.48 3.41 19.50
N ASN A 101 -10.84 3.31 20.66
CA ASN A 101 -10.48 4.51 21.43
C ASN A 101 -9.33 5.27 20.77
N ALA A 102 -8.34 4.56 20.22
CA ALA A 102 -7.17 5.17 19.62
C ALA A 102 -7.50 5.95 18.33
N LEU A 103 -8.50 5.50 17.57
CA LEU A 103 -8.86 6.10 16.28
C LEU A 103 -10.10 7.00 16.31
N ARG A 104 -10.84 7.08 17.43
CA ARG A 104 -12.11 7.82 17.51
C ARG A 104 -12.01 9.26 17.01
N GLU A 105 -11.01 10.01 17.47
CA GLU A 105 -10.86 11.43 17.09
C GLU A 105 -10.57 11.59 15.60
N VAL A 106 -9.83 10.64 15.02
CA VAL A 106 -9.56 10.63 13.57
C VAL A 106 -10.81 10.22 12.80
N ASP A 107 -11.52 9.18 13.24
CA ASP A 107 -12.80 8.75 12.64
C ASP A 107 -13.81 9.92 12.61
N ASP A 108 -13.93 10.66 13.71
CA ASP A 108 -14.78 11.85 13.82
C ASP A 108 -14.33 13.00 12.91
N LEU A 109 -13.01 13.25 12.83
CA LEU A 109 -12.45 14.27 11.94
C LEU A 109 -12.74 13.93 10.47
N LEU A 110 -12.45 12.70 10.06
CA LEU A 110 -12.69 12.24 8.69
C LEU A 110 -14.18 12.34 8.37
N PHE A 111 -15.05 11.84 9.25
CA PHE A 111 -16.50 11.96 9.07
C PHE A 111 -16.91 13.41 8.84
N ARG A 112 -16.54 14.35 9.73
CA ARG A 112 -16.93 15.76 9.60
C ARG A 112 -16.42 16.35 8.28
N THR A 113 -15.12 16.28 8.03
CA THR A 113 -14.49 16.96 6.89
C THR A 113 -14.97 16.39 5.55
N ILE A 114 -15.21 15.08 5.46
CA ILE A 114 -15.75 14.47 4.24
C ILE A 114 -17.13 15.07 3.93
N HIS A 115 -18.03 15.10 4.91
CA HIS A 115 -19.42 15.51 4.71
C HIS A 115 -19.59 17.03 4.61
N SER A 116 -18.78 17.83 5.31
CA SER A 116 -18.89 19.28 5.31
C SER A 116 -18.15 19.94 4.14
N GLU A 117 -17.03 19.36 3.71
CA GLU A 117 -16.11 20.01 2.77
C GLU A 117 -15.89 19.18 1.51
N TRP A 118 -15.40 17.94 1.64
CA TRP A 118 -14.82 17.23 0.49
C TRP A 118 -15.85 16.81 -0.55
N LEU A 119 -17.02 16.32 -0.14
CA LEU A 119 -18.07 15.89 -1.09
C LEU A 119 -18.63 17.03 -1.95
N ARG A 120 -18.27 18.30 -1.66
CA ARG A 120 -18.67 19.49 -2.39
C ARG A 120 -17.50 20.24 -3.01
N ASP A 121 -16.27 19.74 -2.82
CA ASP A 121 -15.06 20.41 -3.27
C ASP A 121 -14.63 19.91 -4.65
N GLU A 122 -14.87 20.72 -5.68
CA GLU A 122 -14.51 20.44 -7.08
C GLU A 122 -13.00 20.28 -7.30
N LYS A 123 -12.15 20.68 -6.34
CA LYS A 123 -10.70 20.48 -6.43
C LYS A 123 -10.27 19.06 -6.07
N LYS A 124 -11.14 18.30 -5.40
CA LYS A 124 -10.87 16.91 -5.03
C LYS A 124 -10.90 16.02 -6.25
N LYS A 125 -9.98 15.07 -6.29
CA LYS A 125 -9.85 14.09 -7.36
C LYS A 125 -10.40 12.76 -6.89
N ARG A 126 -10.83 11.91 -7.84
CA ARG A 126 -11.23 10.52 -7.60
C ARG A 126 -10.26 9.79 -6.67
N ARG A 127 -8.95 9.95 -6.89
CA ARG A 127 -7.89 9.36 -6.04
C ARG A 127 -8.00 9.71 -4.56
N ASP A 128 -8.35 10.94 -4.21
CA ASP A 128 -8.44 11.38 -2.82
C ASP A 128 -9.51 10.59 -2.07
N PHE A 129 -10.63 10.33 -2.77
CA PHE A 129 -11.72 9.49 -2.28
C PHE A 129 -11.36 8.00 -2.24
N LEU A 130 -10.64 7.48 -3.24
CA LEU A 130 -10.17 6.10 -3.25
C LEU A 130 -9.28 5.78 -2.03
N TRP A 131 -8.41 6.70 -1.62
CA TRP A 131 -7.57 6.50 -0.43
C TRP A 131 -8.36 6.57 0.88
N LEU A 132 -9.44 7.35 0.95
CA LEU A 132 -10.37 7.31 2.09
C LEU A 132 -11.12 5.98 2.13
N LEU A 133 -11.58 5.49 0.98
CA LEU A 133 -12.17 4.15 0.89
C LEU A 133 -11.16 3.08 1.32
N PHE A 134 -9.89 3.21 0.96
CA PHE A 134 -8.84 2.30 1.41
C PHE A 134 -8.74 2.27 2.95
N TYR A 135 -8.70 3.44 3.59
CA TYR A 135 -8.75 3.53 5.06
C TYR A 135 -9.99 2.80 5.63
N TYR A 136 -11.19 3.11 5.15
CA TYR A 136 -12.42 2.54 5.66
C TYR A 136 -12.55 1.03 5.40
N SER A 137 -11.94 0.52 4.32
CA SER A 137 -11.99 -0.90 3.97
C SER A 137 -11.40 -1.79 5.06
N ASP A 138 -10.37 -1.30 5.77
CA ASP A 138 -9.78 -2.01 6.90
C ASP A 138 -10.44 -1.60 8.21
N ARG A 139 -10.69 -0.31 8.42
CA ARG A 139 -11.30 0.20 9.66
C ARG A 139 -12.65 -0.44 9.99
N LEU A 140 -13.53 -0.64 9.00
CA LEU A 140 -14.86 -1.25 9.19
C LEU A 140 -14.81 -2.69 9.72
N ARG A 141 -13.69 -3.39 9.54
CA ARG A 141 -13.48 -4.76 10.06
C ARG A 141 -13.32 -4.77 11.59
N THR A 142 -12.83 -3.66 12.17
CA THR A 142 -12.43 -3.60 13.57
C THR A 142 -13.35 -2.77 14.46
N ILE A 143 -14.20 -1.89 13.89
CA ILE A 143 -15.17 -1.10 14.67
C ILE A 143 -16.14 -2.03 15.41
N LYS A 144 -16.13 -1.98 16.75
CA LYS A 144 -17.02 -2.78 17.60
C LYS A 144 -18.36 -2.09 17.84
N ASN A 145 -18.34 -0.76 17.98
CA ASN A 145 -19.56 0.02 18.23
C ASN A 145 -20.46 0.00 16.99
N LYS A 146 -21.68 -0.53 17.14
CA LYS A 146 -22.63 -0.68 16.02
C LYS A 146 -23.08 0.66 15.41
N THR A 147 -23.20 1.70 16.22
CA THR A 147 -23.61 3.04 15.74
C THR A 147 -22.47 3.68 14.97
N GLU A 148 -21.25 3.68 15.51
CA GLU A 148 -20.06 4.19 14.81
C GLU A 148 -19.82 3.42 13.51
N LYS A 149 -19.98 2.09 13.52
CA LYS A 149 -19.86 1.26 12.31
C LYS A 149 -20.88 1.65 11.24
N ARG A 150 -22.14 1.90 11.62
CA ARG A 150 -23.18 2.35 10.69
C ARG A 150 -22.87 3.73 10.11
N LEU A 151 -22.37 4.66 10.91
CA LEU A 151 -21.93 5.98 10.43
C LEU A 151 -20.79 5.84 9.42
N ALA A 152 -19.77 5.04 9.73
CA ALA A 152 -18.68 4.76 8.79
C ALA A 152 -19.16 4.09 7.49
N GLN A 153 -20.12 3.16 7.57
CA GLN A 153 -20.76 2.58 6.37
C GLN A 153 -21.50 3.64 5.54
N GLN A 154 -22.22 4.56 6.17
CA GLN A 154 -22.89 5.67 5.48
C GLN A 154 -21.86 6.58 4.79
N THR A 155 -20.74 6.90 5.44
CA THR A 155 -19.63 7.64 4.82
C THR A 155 -19.13 6.93 3.57
N VAL A 156 -18.86 5.63 3.65
CA VAL A 156 -18.40 4.84 2.51
C VAL A 156 -19.41 4.87 1.36
N ILE A 157 -20.70 4.69 1.66
CA ILE A 157 -21.76 4.75 0.64
C ILE A 157 -21.78 6.11 -0.04
N GLN A 158 -21.65 7.21 0.72
CA GLN A 158 -21.64 8.56 0.14
C GLN A 158 -20.40 8.82 -0.70
N ILE A 159 -19.22 8.34 -0.28
CA ILE A 159 -18.00 8.44 -1.07
C ILE A 159 -18.15 7.66 -2.38
N ILE A 160 -18.64 6.42 -2.34
CA ILE A 160 -18.87 5.61 -3.54
C ILE A 160 -19.84 6.32 -4.49
N ASN A 161 -20.99 6.81 -3.99
CA ASN A 161 -21.93 7.56 -4.83
C ASN A 161 -21.31 8.81 -5.42
N HIS A 162 -20.55 9.58 -4.62
CA HIS A 162 -19.87 10.76 -5.13
C HIS A 162 -18.87 10.40 -6.24
N ILE A 163 -18.17 9.27 -6.13
CA ILE A 163 -17.29 8.78 -7.19
C ILE A 163 -18.08 8.50 -8.47
N GLU A 164 -19.18 7.75 -8.35
CA GLU A 164 -20.02 7.40 -9.50
C GLU A 164 -20.69 8.62 -10.13
N ASP A 165 -21.11 9.61 -9.34
CA ASP A 165 -21.86 10.76 -9.83
C ASP A 165 -20.95 11.83 -10.47
N ASN A 166 -19.68 11.95 -10.04
CA ASN A 166 -18.81 13.06 -10.44
C ASN A 166 -17.58 12.63 -11.27
N PHE A 167 -17.24 11.34 -11.27
CA PHE A 167 -16.05 10.82 -11.96
C PHE A 167 -16.37 9.68 -12.95
N SER A 168 -17.63 9.37 -13.22
CA SER A 168 -18.02 8.36 -14.22
C SER A 168 -17.43 8.62 -15.60
N ASP A 169 -17.37 9.90 -15.99
CA ASP A 169 -16.95 10.32 -17.33
C ASP A 169 -15.43 10.54 -17.41
N THR A 170 -14.73 10.52 -16.27
CA THR A 170 -13.26 10.62 -16.25
C THR A 170 -12.62 9.29 -16.58
N ALA A 171 -11.75 9.29 -17.59
CA ALA A 171 -11.05 8.11 -18.05
C ALA A 171 -10.26 7.41 -16.92
N TRP A 172 -10.22 6.09 -16.99
CA TRP A 172 -9.40 5.25 -16.13
C TRP A 172 -8.02 5.08 -16.76
N GLU A 173 -7.07 5.94 -16.39
CA GLU A 173 -5.76 5.97 -17.03
C GLU A 173 -4.84 4.83 -16.57
N GLU A 174 -4.18 4.17 -17.52
CA GLU A 174 -3.06 3.27 -17.25
C GLU A 174 -1.79 4.08 -16.98
N PRO A 175 -1.08 3.88 -15.85
CA PRO A 175 0.23 4.49 -15.64
C PRO A 175 1.29 3.97 -16.63
N LEU A 176 2.18 4.86 -17.10
CA LEU A 176 3.24 4.53 -18.08
C LEU A 176 4.21 3.41 -17.62
N HIS A 177 4.41 3.32 -16.31
CA HIS A 177 5.20 2.32 -15.60
C HIS A 177 4.37 1.77 -14.45
N LEU A 178 4.76 0.61 -13.91
CA LEU A 178 4.14 0.12 -12.68
C LEU A 178 4.19 1.20 -11.59
N ASP A 179 3.02 1.59 -11.11
CA ASP A 179 2.83 2.50 -9.99
C ASP A 179 1.60 2.03 -9.19
N LEU A 180 1.86 1.39 -8.05
CA LEU A 180 0.80 0.85 -7.19
C LEU A 180 -0.04 1.94 -6.50
N GLU A 181 0.41 3.20 -6.53
CA GLU A 181 -0.32 4.32 -5.94
C GLU A 181 -1.29 4.99 -6.94
N SER A 182 -0.92 5.03 -8.22
CA SER A 182 -1.65 5.82 -9.23
C SER A 182 -2.57 5.01 -10.14
N TYR A 183 -2.55 3.68 -10.08
CA TYR A 183 -3.42 2.87 -10.94
C TYR A 183 -4.84 2.75 -10.34
N GLU A 184 -5.69 3.74 -10.63
CA GLU A 184 -6.98 3.94 -9.95
C GLU A 184 -8.01 2.82 -10.19
N LEU A 185 -8.13 2.29 -11.42
CA LEU A 185 -9.16 1.29 -11.74
C LEU A 185 -8.98 -0.01 -10.94
N PRO A 186 -7.81 -0.67 -10.95
CA PRO A 186 -7.58 -1.83 -10.12
C PRO A 186 -7.78 -1.56 -8.63
N LEU A 187 -7.35 -0.40 -8.12
CA LEU A 187 -7.57 0.00 -6.73
C LEU A 187 -9.07 0.07 -6.42
N TYR A 188 -9.87 0.70 -7.28
CA TYR A 188 -11.30 0.81 -7.06
C TYR A 188 -12.00 -0.56 -7.05
N LEU A 189 -11.69 -1.43 -8.01
CA LEU A 189 -12.21 -2.80 -8.05
C LEU A 189 -11.87 -3.62 -6.80
N GLN A 190 -10.64 -3.50 -6.30
CA GLN A 190 -10.24 -4.15 -5.04
C GLN A 190 -11.01 -3.62 -3.84
N LEU A 191 -11.20 -2.29 -3.76
CA LEU A 191 -11.94 -1.67 -2.66
C LEU A 191 -13.42 -2.08 -2.66
N LEU A 192 -14.06 -2.07 -3.82
CA LEU A 192 -15.43 -2.58 -3.97
C LEU A 192 -15.54 -4.03 -3.53
N SER A 193 -14.56 -4.87 -3.87
CA SER A 193 -14.51 -6.28 -3.44
C SER A 193 -14.42 -6.39 -1.91
N LYS A 194 -13.55 -5.60 -1.27
CA LYS A 194 -13.46 -5.55 0.20
C LYS A 194 -14.79 -5.14 0.85
N PHE A 195 -15.49 -4.13 0.32
CA PHE A 195 -16.78 -3.70 0.86
C PHE A 195 -17.88 -4.74 0.62
N TYR A 196 -17.87 -5.42 -0.52
CA TYR A 196 -18.78 -6.52 -0.79
C TYR A 196 -18.65 -7.64 0.26
N PHE A 197 -17.42 -8.02 0.61
CA PHE A 197 -17.17 -9.00 1.69
C PHE A 197 -17.62 -8.53 3.08
N LEU A 198 -17.75 -7.22 3.30
CA LEU A 198 -18.30 -6.65 4.53
C LEU A 198 -19.83 -6.66 4.57
N ASP A 199 -20.48 -7.19 3.53
CA ASP A 199 -21.90 -7.44 3.42
C ASP A 199 -22.77 -6.18 3.57
N PHE A 200 -22.38 -5.09 2.91
CA PHE A 200 -23.20 -3.89 2.81
C PHE A 200 -23.05 -3.24 1.44
N TYR A 201 -24.15 -2.66 0.95
CA TYR A 201 -24.19 -1.96 -0.33
C TYR A 201 -23.95 -2.86 -1.58
N ASN A 202 -23.97 -4.18 -1.40
CA ASN A 202 -23.64 -5.19 -2.42
C ASN A 202 -24.43 -5.02 -3.72
N TYR A 203 -25.73 -4.68 -3.67
CA TYR A 203 -26.53 -4.48 -4.88
C TYR A 203 -25.96 -3.36 -5.77
N LYS A 204 -25.64 -2.19 -5.19
CA LYS A 204 -25.04 -1.09 -5.95
C LYS A 204 -23.63 -1.48 -6.42
N ILE A 205 -22.83 -2.14 -5.57
CA ILE A 205 -21.49 -2.60 -5.96
C ILE A 205 -21.53 -3.48 -7.22
N ILE A 206 -22.49 -4.43 -7.28
CA ILE A 206 -22.71 -5.25 -8.49
C ILE A 206 -23.03 -4.36 -9.70
N LYS A 207 -23.91 -3.35 -9.54
CA LYS A 207 -24.24 -2.42 -10.63
C LYS A 207 -23.05 -1.57 -11.08
N ILE A 208 -22.15 -1.21 -10.16
CA ILE A 208 -20.91 -0.52 -10.49
C ILE A 208 -19.99 -1.44 -11.31
N TRP A 209 -19.81 -2.71 -10.90
CA TRP A 209 -19.04 -3.67 -11.69
C TRP A 209 -19.63 -3.94 -13.08
N GLU A 210 -20.96 -4.07 -13.18
CA GLU A 210 -21.65 -4.16 -14.47
C GLU A 210 -21.36 -2.93 -15.36
N GLY A 211 -21.40 -1.72 -14.78
CA GLY A 211 -21.08 -0.47 -15.49
C GLY A 211 -19.61 -0.36 -15.90
N LEU A 212 -18.69 -0.87 -15.08
CA LEU A 212 -17.25 -0.90 -15.35
C LEU A 212 -16.83 -2.02 -16.31
N ALA A 213 -17.75 -2.89 -16.74
CA ALA A 213 -17.43 -4.04 -17.59
C ALA A 213 -16.76 -3.62 -18.89
N ASN A 214 -17.28 -2.61 -19.59
CA ASN A 214 -16.70 -2.16 -20.86
C ASN A 214 -15.25 -1.70 -20.66
N THR A 215 -15.01 -0.80 -19.70
CA THR A 215 -13.67 -0.29 -19.40
C THR A 215 -12.71 -1.42 -19.00
N THR A 216 -13.15 -2.32 -18.12
CA THR A 216 -12.32 -3.40 -17.59
C THR A 216 -11.98 -4.42 -18.67
N LEU A 217 -12.97 -4.88 -19.42
CA LEU A 217 -12.81 -5.92 -20.44
C LEU A 217 -12.08 -5.42 -21.69
N SER A 218 -12.12 -4.12 -21.98
CA SER A 218 -11.32 -3.50 -23.05
C SER A 218 -9.89 -3.15 -22.63
N SER A 219 -9.56 -3.22 -21.34
CA SER A 219 -8.24 -2.85 -20.83
C SER A 219 -7.22 -3.97 -21.04
N MET A 220 -6.26 -3.77 -21.94
CA MET A 220 -5.09 -4.64 -22.07
C MET A 220 -3.82 -3.80 -21.84
N PRO A 221 -3.35 -3.69 -20.58
CA PRO A 221 -2.22 -2.83 -20.26
C PRO A 221 -0.99 -3.14 -21.12
N VAL A 222 -0.25 -2.10 -21.51
CA VAL A 222 0.95 -2.27 -22.35
C VAL A 222 2.07 -2.93 -21.55
N ARG A 223 2.21 -2.53 -20.27
CA ARG A 223 3.21 -3.10 -19.36
C ARG A 223 2.69 -4.38 -18.72
N HIS A 224 3.50 -5.42 -18.70
CA HIS A 224 3.19 -6.68 -18.04
C HIS A 224 3.02 -6.51 -16.53
N GLY A 225 3.75 -5.58 -15.90
CA GLY A 225 3.52 -5.22 -14.49
C GLY A 225 2.10 -4.68 -14.25
N ASN A 226 1.60 -3.82 -15.14
CA ASN A 226 0.24 -3.28 -15.03
C ASN A 226 -0.83 -4.35 -15.31
N ARG A 227 -0.56 -5.30 -16.22
CA ARG A 227 -1.43 -6.48 -16.42
C ARG A 227 -1.59 -7.27 -15.14
N LEU A 228 -0.50 -7.47 -14.39
CA LEU A 228 -0.55 -8.19 -13.11
C LEU A 228 -1.39 -7.45 -12.06
N VAL A 229 -1.28 -6.12 -11.98
CA VAL A 229 -2.09 -5.29 -11.06
C VAL A 229 -3.58 -5.39 -11.42
N LEU A 230 -3.93 -5.25 -12.71
CA LEU A 230 -5.31 -5.38 -13.16
C LEU A 230 -5.85 -6.79 -12.94
N LEU A 231 -5.05 -7.82 -13.26
CA LEU A 231 -5.39 -9.22 -13.02
C LEU A 231 -5.72 -9.46 -11.55
N SER A 232 -4.88 -8.97 -10.63
CA SER A 232 -5.11 -9.09 -9.19
C SER A 232 -6.47 -8.52 -8.78
N ALA A 233 -6.82 -7.33 -9.27
CA ALA A 233 -8.09 -6.70 -8.94
C ALA A 233 -9.31 -7.45 -9.51
N ILE A 234 -9.21 -7.95 -10.74
CA ILE A 234 -10.26 -8.75 -11.37
C ILE A 234 -10.45 -10.08 -10.61
N GLN A 235 -9.35 -10.73 -10.21
CA GLN A 235 -9.41 -11.96 -9.42
C GLN A 235 -10.10 -11.75 -8.07
N GLU A 236 -9.81 -10.66 -7.36
CA GLU A 236 -10.55 -10.32 -6.11
C GLU A 236 -12.04 -10.11 -6.36
N THR A 237 -12.40 -9.46 -7.48
CA THR A 237 -13.80 -9.26 -7.87
C THR A 237 -14.50 -10.60 -8.15
N LEU A 238 -13.81 -11.51 -8.84
CA LEU A 238 -14.33 -12.85 -9.18
C LEU A 238 -14.51 -13.77 -7.96
N LYS A 239 -13.85 -13.48 -6.82
CA LYS A 239 -14.14 -14.16 -5.55
C LYS A 239 -15.49 -13.73 -4.95
N CYS A 240 -15.98 -12.54 -5.31
CA CYS A 240 -17.23 -11.98 -4.80
C CYS A 240 -18.45 -12.42 -5.63
N VAL A 241 -18.30 -12.44 -6.96
CA VAL A 241 -19.41 -12.64 -7.89
C VAL A 241 -18.96 -13.38 -9.16
N SER A 242 -19.84 -14.22 -9.72
CA SER A 242 -19.58 -14.89 -10.99
C SER A 242 -19.83 -13.93 -12.17
N MET A 243 -18.77 -13.60 -12.90
CA MET A 243 -18.83 -12.78 -14.10
C MET A 243 -18.03 -13.47 -15.22
N PRO A 244 -18.68 -14.27 -16.10
CA PRO A 244 -17.99 -15.13 -17.07
C PRO A 244 -16.99 -14.38 -17.98
N GLN A 245 -17.39 -13.23 -18.51
CA GLN A 245 -16.52 -12.41 -19.38
C GLN A 245 -15.30 -11.87 -18.62
N TRP A 246 -15.44 -11.54 -17.34
CA TRP A 246 -14.32 -11.09 -16.50
C TRP A 246 -13.37 -12.24 -16.21
N LYS A 247 -13.89 -13.46 -16.04
CA LYS A 247 -13.06 -14.67 -15.91
C LYS A 247 -12.26 -14.95 -17.18
N GLU A 248 -12.89 -14.84 -18.36
CA GLU A 248 -12.20 -14.96 -19.65
C GLU A 248 -11.10 -13.90 -19.80
N HIS A 249 -11.40 -12.66 -19.44
CA HIS A 249 -10.42 -11.57 -19.47
C HIS A 249 -9.28 -11.76 -18.47
N ALA A 250 -9.55 -12.28 -17.27
CA ALA A 250 -8.52 -12.62 -16.28
C ALA A 250 -7.55 -13.68 -16.85
N GLU A 251 -8.06 -14.72 -17.50
CA GLU A 251 -7.21 -15.73 -18.16
C GLU A 251 -6.42 -15.14 -19.33
N LEU A 252 -7.01 -14.21 -20.10
CA LEU A 252 -6.32 -13.49 -21.15
C LEU A 252 -5.14 -12.66 -20.59
N LEU A 253 -5.36 -11.89 -19.52
CA LEU A 253 -4.28 -11.15 -18.85
C LEU A 253 -3.20 -12.09 -18.33
N LYS A 254 -3.60 -13.16 -17.63
CA LYS A 254 -2.69 -14.15 -17.04
C LYS A 254 -1.77 -14.79 -18.08
N THR A 255 -2.34 -15.23 -19.20
CA THR A 255 -1.56 -15.83 -20.31
C THR A 255 -0.66 -14.83 -21.03
N ASN A 256 -0.89 -13.53 -20.84
CA ASN A 256 -0.10 -12.44 -21.42
C ASN A 256 0.83 -11.74 -20.41
N ILE A 257 1.14 -12.37 -19.27
CA ILE A 257 2.14 -11.89 -18.32
C ILE A 257 3.45 -12.66 -18.51
N ASP A 258 4.54 -11.92 -18.76
CA ASP A 258 5.89 -12.47 -18.84
C ASP A 258 6.69 -11.89 -17.66
N HIS A 259 6.84 -12.71 -16.61
CA HIS A 259 7.57 -12.34 -15.40
C HIS A 259 9.05 -12.02 -15.67
N LYS A 260 9.68 -12.69 -16.63
CA LYS A 260 11.07 -12.42 -17.00
C LYS A 260 11.16 -11.04 -17.63
N ARG A 261 10.24 -10.70 -18.53
CA ARG A 261 10.15 -9.36 -19.14
C ARG A 261 9.92 -8.26 -18.11
N ILE A 262 9.02 -8.47 -17.15
CA ILE A 262 8.81 -7.52 -16.04
C ILE A 262 10.14 -7.24 -15.33
N ILE A 263 10.82 -8.30 -14.88
CA ILE A 263 12.04 -8.20 -14.07
C ILE A 263 13.21 -7.61 -14.87
N GLU A 264 13.40 -8.04 -16.12
CA GLU A 264 14.59 -7.71 -16.91
C GLU A 264 14.44 -6.43 -17.76
N GLN A 265 13.24 -6.12 -18.25
CA GLN A 265 13.01 -5.05 -19.23
C GLN A 265 12.16 -3.89 -18.69
N GLU A 266 11.19 -4.14 -17.81
CA GLU A 266 10.30 -3.08 -17.32
C GLU A 266 10.86 -2.32 -16.13
N PHE A 267 11.57 -3.03 -15.22
CA PHE A 267 12.24 -2.40 -14.09
C PHE A 267 13.67 -2.01 -14.43
N LEU A 268 13.91 -0.69 -14.58
CA LEU A 268 15.25 -0.13 -14.68
C LEU A 268 16.02 -0.30 -13.37
N ASN A 269 17.34 -0.08 -13.41
CA ASN A 269 18.24 -0.37 -12.29
C ASN A 269 17.82 0.30 -10.95
N LYS A 270 17.24 1.52 -10.98
CA LYS A 270 16.78 2.25 -9.77
C LYS A 270 15.35 1.90 -9.33
N ASN A 271 14.62 1.11 -10.10
CA ASN A 271 13.21 0.79 -9.85
C ASN A 271 13.06 -0.42 -8.91
N ILE A 272 13.47 -0.27 -7.66
CA ILE A 272 13.40 -1.36 -6.67
C ILE A 272 12.38 -1.14 -5.54
N THR A 273 11.78 0.04 -5.41
CA THR A 273 10.85 0.40 -4.31
C THR A 273 9.48 -0.26 -4.36
N LEU A 274 8.67 -0.13 -3.29
CA LEU A 274 7.31 -0.66 -3.26
C LEU A 274 6.40 0.04 -4.26
N ARG A 275 6.44 1.37 -4.35
CA ARG A 275 5.52 2.10 -5.25
C ARG A 275 5.73 1.75 -6.72
N ARG A 276 6.98 1.83 -7.20
CA ARG A 276 7.34 1.81 -8.63
C ARG A 276 8.46 0.83 -8.99
N GLY A 277 8.55 -0.30 -8.30
CA GLY A 277 9.71 -1.17 -8.44
C GLY A 277 9.49 -2.64 -8.08
N LEU A 278 10.60 -3.38 -8.15
CA LEU A 278 10.67 -4.81 -7.91
C LEU A 278 10.06 -5.23 -6.57
N SER A 279 10.27 -4.45 -5.51
CA SER A 279 9.72 -4.80 -4.19
C SER A 279 8.19 -4.77 -4.19
N GLY A 280 7.57 -3.82 -4.90
CA GLY A 280 6.11 -3.75 -5.05
C GLY A 280 5.55 -4.91 -5.86
N TYR A 281 6.25 -5.29 -6.93
CA TYR A 281 5.94 -6.48 -7.71
C TYR A 281 6.01 -7.76 -6.87
N CYS A 282 7.06 -7.94 -6.05
CA CYS A 282 7.15 -9.08 -5.14
C CYS A 282 6.04 -9.08 -4.08
N LEU A 283 5.69 -7.90 -3.54
CA LEU A 283 4.59 -7.78 -2.60
C LEU A 283 3.27 -8.23 -3.26
N LEU A 284 3.00 -7.78 -4.49
CA LEU A 284 1.78 -8.14 -5.21
C LEU A 284 1.65 -9.66 -5.42
N LEU A 285 2.72 -10.32 -5.87
CA LEU A 285 2.74 -11.79 -6.01
C LEU A 285 2.45 -12.49 -4.68
N SER A 286 3.06 -12.03 -3.59
CA SER A 286 2.86 -12.62 -2.26
C SER A 286 1.41 -12.49 -1.77
N LEU A 287 0.74 -11.38 -2.10
CA LEU A 287 -0.66 -11.15 -1.74
C LEU A 287 -1.61 -12.06 -2.52
N GLN A 288 -1.26 -12.41 -3.76
CA GLN A 288 -2.02 -13.35 -4.59
C GLN A 288 -1.79 -14.81 -4.19
N GLN A 289 -0.94 -15.07 -3.18
CA GLN A 289 -0.46 -16.42 -2.83
C GLN A 289 0.16 -17.15 -4.02
N GLU A 290 0.64 -16.39 -5.01
CA GLU A 290 1.41 -16.94 -6.12
C GLU A 290 2.83 -17.19 -5.61
N GLU A 291 3.35 -18.39 -5.87
CA GLU A 291 4.76 -18.64 -5.63
C GLU A 291 5.57 -17.63 -6.44
N LEU A 292 6.67 -17.16 -5.84
CA LEU A 292 7.63 -16.38 -6.61
C LEU A 292 7.99 -17.15 -7.87
N PRO A 293 8.18 -16.45 -9.01
CA PRO A 293 8.63 -17.09 -10.22
C PRO A 293 9.91 -17.89 -9.92
N SER A 294 10.15 -18.94 -10.72
CA SER A 294 11.21 -19.95 -10.54
C SER A 294 12.46 -19.52 -9.75
N PRO A 295 13.14 -20.44 -9.02
CA PRO A 295 14.33 -20.10 -8.21
C PRO A 295 15.36 -19.19 -8.90
N LEU A 296 15.52 -19.35 -10.22
CA LEU A 296 16.32 -18.46 -11.08
C LEU A 296 15.85 -17.01 -11.09
N LEU A 297 14.55 -16.76 -11.30
CA LEU A 297 13.96 -15.42 -11.30
C LEU A 297 14.01 -14.79 -9.90
N LYS A 298 13.78 -15.57 -8.84
CA LYS A 298 14.00 -15.10 -7.47
C LYS A 298 15.45 -14.64 -7.23
N SER A 299 16.43 -15.44 -7.66
CA SER A 299 17.85 -15.06 -7.59
C SER A 299 18.13 -13.77 -8.36
N ARG A 300 17.53 -13.62 -9.55
CA ARG A 300 17.66 -12.42 -10.37
C ARG A 300 17.05 -11.17 -9.73
N ILE A 301 15.92 -11.30 -9.04
CA ILE A 301 15.32 -10.20 -8.26
C ILE A 301 16.27 -9.76 -7.14
N LEU A 302 16.79 -10.71 -6.36
CA LEU A 302 17.74 -10.42 -5.28
C LEU A 302 18.98 -9.71 -5.83
N GLU A 303 19.55 -10.21 -6.91
CA GLU A 303 20.70 -9.59 -7.57
C GLU A 303 20.41 -8.15 -8.03
N LYS A 304 19.26 -7.91 -8.66
CA LYS A 304 18.87 -6.55 -9.08
C LYS A 304 18.66 -5.60 -7.90
N ILE A 305 18.15 -6.08 -6.77
CA ILE A 305 18.07 -5.29 -5.54
C ILE A 305 19.48 -5.00 -5.05
N GLU A 306 20.33 -6.00 -4.89
CA GLU A 306 21.71 -5.89 -4.37
C GLU A 306 22.61 -4.96 -5.20
N GLN A 307 22.40 -4.90 -6.52
CA GLN A 307 23.21 -4.13 -7.47
C GLN A 307 22.58 -2.78 -7.90
N SER A 308 21.50 -2.35 -7.25
CA SER A 308 20.82 -1.10 -7.62
C SER A 308 21.66 0.14 -7.30
N GLU A 309 21.81 1.06 -8.25
CA GLU A 309 22.45 2.36 -8.06
C GLU A 309 21.68 3.26 -7.07
N ILE A 310 20.48 2.88 -6.66
CA ILE A 310 19.71 3.65 -5.68
C ILE A 310 20.40 3.67 -4.30
N TRP A 311 21.21 2.64 -3.99
CA TRP A 311 21.99 2.51 -2.76
C TRP A 311 23.05 3.59 -2.65
N ASP A 312 23.71 3.91 -3.76
CA ASP A 312 24.70 5.00 -3.85
C ASP A 312 24.04 6.37 -4.08
N GLY A 313 22.79 6.36 -4.54
CA GLY A 313 21.92 7.52 -4.73
C GLY A 313 21.08 7.85 -3.50
N ARG A 314 19.76 7.92 -3.65
CA ARG A 314 18.89 8.46 -2.59
C ARG A 314 18.87 7.64 -1.28
N PHE A 315 19.36 6.40 -1.26
CA PHE A 315 19.52 5.63 -0.02
C PHE A 315 20.89 5.81 0.64
N ASN A 316 21.76 6.65 0.06
CA ASN A 316 23.07 6.95 0.60
C ASN A 316 22.94 7.97 1.75
N PRO A 317 23.33 7.61 2.99
CA PRO A 317 23.19 8.48 4.17
C PRO A 317 24.03 9.76 4.10
N ARG A 318 24.97 9.86 3.16
CA ARG A 318 25.78 11.07 2.93
C ARG A 318 25.07 12.12 2.08
N LEU A 319 23.93 11.80 1.47
CA LEU A 319 23.21 12.71 0.58
C LEU A 319 21.99 13.33 1.27
N ASN A 320 21.68 14.58 0.92
CA ASN A 320 20.54 15.31 1.48
C ASN A 320 19.18 14.63 1.24
N ALA A 321 19.07 13.84 0.17
CA ALA A 321 17.85 13.11 -0.17
C ALA A 321 17.56 11.91 0.74
N PHE A 322 18.51 11.52 1.60
CA PHE A 322 18.41 10.30 2.40
C PHE A 322 17.20 10.30 3.34
N THR A 323 17.02 11.37 4.10
CA THR A 323 15.96 11.47 5.12
C THR A 323 14.56 11.38 4.53
N GLY A 324 14.37 11.89 3.31
CA GLY A 324 13.12 11.74 2.54
C GLY A 324 12.98 10.39 1.83
N SER A 325 13.97 9.51 1.94
CA SER A 325 14.04 8.22 1.25
C SER A 325 14.24 7.05 2.21
N THR A 326 13.98 7.23 3.51
CA THR A 326 14.08 6.14 4.49
C THR A 326 12.81 5.32 4.61
N GLY A 327 11.65 5.88 4.27
CA GLY A 327 10.35 5.30 4.61
C GLY A 327 9.94 4.06 3.80
N LEU A 328 8.71 3.62 4.04
CA LEU A 328 8.21 2.32 3.62
C LEU A 328 7.98 2.22 2.11
N VAL A 329 7.35 3.23 1.49
CA VAL A 329 6.77 3.07 0.15
C VAL A 329 7.75 3.48 -0.97
N ASN A 330 8.42 4.62 -0.84
CA ASN A 330 9.43 5.07 -1.81
C ASN A 330 10.86 4.96 -1.27
N GLY A 331 11.02 4.48 -0.04
CA GLY A 331 12.28 4.47 0.67
C GLY A 331 12.92 3.10 0.84
N TYR A 332 14.02 3.13 1.57
CA TYR A 332 14.83 1.98 1.96
C TYR A 332 14.03 0.92 2.71
N ALA A 333 13.18 1.32 3.66
CA ALA A 333 12.54 0.40 4.59
C ALA A 333 11.69 -0.67 3.89
N GLY A 334 10.88 -0.29 2.90
CA GLY A 334 10.08 -1.27 2.15
C GLY A 334 10.92 -2.21 1.29
N VAL A 335 12.00 -1.70 0.70
CA VAL A 335 12.94 -2.54 -0.07
C VAL A 335 13.61 -3.55 0.83
N SER A 336 14.11 -3.10 1.98
CA SER A 336 14.75 -3.97 2.98
C SER A 336 13.79 -5.05 3.49
N LEU A 337 12.54 -4.68 3.77
CA LEU A 337 11.54 -5.61 4.26
C LEU A 337 11.27 -6.74 3.27
N ILE A 338 11.07 -6.40 1.99
CA ILE A 338 10.85 -7.39 0.94
C ILE A 338 12.10 -8.23 0.72
N TYR A 339 13.28 -7.62 0.68
CA TYR A 339 14.55 -8.33 0.53
C TYR A 339 14.74 -9.40 1.62
N GLU A 340 14.53 -9.06 2.89
CA GLU A 340 14.65 -10.00 4.01
C GLU A 340 13.62 -11.14 3.94
N SER A 341 12.38 -10.83 3.55
CA SER A 341 11.34 -11.85 3.33
C SER A 341 11.72 -12.83 2.21
N LEU A 342 12.30 -12.32 1.12
CA LEU A 342 12.79 -13.14 0.00
C LEU A 342 13.94 -14.04 0.45
N LEU A 343 14.84 -13.57 1.31
CA LEU A 343 15.92 -14.40 1.83
C LEU A 343 15.39 -15.55 2.69
N LYS A 344 14.49 -15.28 3.65
CA LYS A 344 13.91 -16.31 4.53
C LYS A 344 13.17 -17.42 3.79
N SER A 345 12.46 -17.08 2.72
CA SER A 345 11.78 -18.08 1.88
C SER A 345 12.74 -18.96 1.06
N THR A 346 14.06 -18.79 1.20
CA THR A 346 15.10 -19.63 0.57
C THR A 346 15.68 -20.64 1.56
N GLU A 347 15.44 -20.45 2.86
CA GLU A 347 15.93 -21.32 3.94
C GLU A 347 14.89 -22.37 4.37
N ARG A 348 13.70 -22.34 3.75
CA ARG A 348 12.67 -23.39 3.82
C ARG A 348 12.60 -24.08 2.47
#